data_AF-D8IYY5-F1
#
_entry.id   AF-D8IYY5-F1
#
_cell.length_a   1.000
_cell.length_b   1.000
_cell.length_c   1.000
_cell.angle_alpha   90.00
_cell.angle_beta   90.00
_cell.angle_gamma   90.00
#
_symmetry.space_group_name_H-M   'P 1'
#
loop_
_entity.id
_entity.type
_entity.pdbx_description
1 polymer ?
#
loop_
_entity_poly.entity_id
_entity_poly.type
_entity_poly.pdbx_seq_one_letter_code
_entity_poly.pdbx_strand_id
1 'polypeptide(L)'
;MTLETSGQGRIAFRFGNQKINLHVRGKEFEPKAHLPVPGALDLCFMASVPLEKVIARLQEMNWPIIEGPVLRTGATRKIRSVYVRDPDLNLIEISEPVN
;
A
#
# COMPACT_ATOMS: atom_id res chain seq x y z
N MET A 1 -0.03 4.42 -8.47
CA MET A 1 -0.46 5.51 -7.57
C MET A 1 0.08 6.84 -8.10
N THR A 2 -0.61 7.95 -7.83
CA THR A 2 -0.17 9.30 -8.22
C THR A 2 -0.17 10.19 -6.98
N LEU A 3 0.86 11.02 -6.83
CA LEU A 3 0.93 12.01 -5.76
C LEU A 3 0.04 13.21 -6.11
N GLU A 4 -0.79 13.63 -5.17
CA GLU A 4 -1.66 14.80 -5.29
C GLU A 4 -1.38 15.78 -4.16
N THR A 5 -1.45 17.07 -4.45
CA THR A 5 -1.35 18.15 -3.46
C THR A 5 -2.57 19.06 -3.60
N SER A 6 -3.25 19.34 -2.49
CA SER A 6 -4.37 20.29 -2.48
C SER A 6 -3.91 21.68 -2.04
N GLY A 7 -4.75 22.70 -2.28
CA GLY A 7 -4.42 24.11 -2.02
C GLY A 7 -4.14 24.49 -0.56
N GLN A 8 -4.24 23.54 0.38
CA GLN A 8 -3.86 23.73 1.79
C GLN A 8 -2.57 22.98 2.17
N GLY A 9 -1.78 22.54 1.18
CA GLY A 9 -0.56 21.77 1.41
C GLY A 9 -0.82 20.32 1.87
N ARG A 10 -2.07 19.83 1.76
CA ARG A 10 -2.37 18.42 2.05
C ARG A 10 -1.90 17.55 0.91
N ILE A 11 -1.21 16.48 1.25
CA ILE A 11 -0.66 15.52 0.29
C ILE A 11 -1.46 14.22 0.36
N ALA A 12 -1.68 13.57 -0.78
CA ALA A 12 -2.32 12.27 -0.85
C ALA A 12 -1.72 11.41 -1.97
N PHE A 13 -1.81 10.09 -1.83
CA PHE A 13 -1.62 9.16 -2.93
C PHE A 13 -2.99 8.70 -3.45
N ARG A 14 -3.29 8.99 -4.71
CA ARG A 14 -4.49 8.48 -5.40
C ARG A 14 -4.19 7.19 -6.15
N PHE A 15 -5.13 6.25 -6.11
CA PHE A 15 -5.12 4.99 -6.88
C PHE A 15 -6.54 4.57 -7.21
N GLY A 16 -6.79 4.26 -8.50
CA GLY A 16 -8.16 4.04 -8.98
C GLY A 16 -9.07 5.19 -8.56
N ASN A 17 -10.16 4.84 -7.85
CA ASN A 17 -11.15 5.78 -7.32
C ASN A 17 -11.01 6.00 -5.80
N GLN A 18 -9.83 5.70 -5.24
CA GLN A 18 -9.53 5.78 -3.81
C GLN A 18 -8.26 6.61 -3.60
N LYS A 19 -8.03 7.01 -2.35
CA LYS A 19 -6.80 7.69 -1.96
C LYS A 19 -6.42 7.42 -0.52
N ILE A 20 -5.14 7.61 -0.21
CA ILE A 20 -4.60 7.68 1.15
C ILE A 20 -4.08 9.10 1.36
N ASN A 21 -4.64 9.84 2.32
CA ASN A 21 -4.11 11.14 2.71
C ASN A 21 -2.88 10.93 3.60
N LEU A 22 -1.84 11.75 3.41
CA LEU A 22 -0.62 11.69 4.19
C LEU A 22 -0.61 12.81 5.22
N HIS A 23 -0.44 12.44 6.49
CA HIS A 23 -0.20 13.35 7.59
C HIS A 23 1.22 13.06 8.11
N VAL A 24 2.09 14.07 8.13
CA VAL A 24 3.45 13.92 8.67
C VAL A 24 3.36 13.92 10.20
N ARG A 25 4.06 12.98 10.85
CA ARG A 25 4.09 12.89 12.32
C ARG A 25 4.49 14.23 12.95
N GLY A 26 3.70 14.71 13.90
CA GLY A 26 3.86 16.01 14.56
C GLY A 26 3.37 17.22 13.75
N LYS A 27 2.86 17.01 12.53
CA LYS A 27 2.26 18.04 11.66
C LYS A 27 0.93 17.55 11.08
N GLU A 28 0.20 16.74 11.83
CA GLU A 28 -1.07 16.21 11.36
C GLU A 28 -2.14 17.31 11.31
N PHE A 29 -3.05 17.21 10.34
CA PHE A 29 -4.26 18.03 10.32
C PHE A 29 -5.33 17.45 11.24
N GLU A 30 -6.10 18.31 11.90
CA GLU A 30 -7.30 17.90 12.64
C GLU A 30 -8.53 17.85 11.71
N PRO A 31 -9.48 16.92 11.95
CA PRO A 31 -9.40 15.82 12.92
C PRO A 31 -8.47 14.70 12.46
N LYS A 32 -7.85 14.00 13.41
CA LYS A 32 -7.02 12.81 13.15
C LYS A 32 -7.40 11.61 14.02
N ALA A 33 -6.79 10.46 13.73
CA ALA A 33 -6.92 9.27 14.57
C ALA A 33 -6.50 9.58 16.01
N HIS A 34 -7.12 8.90 16.98
CA HIS A 34 -6.82 9.11 18.41
C HIS A 34 -5.32 8.93 18.72
N LEU A 35 -4.68 7.92 18.12
CA LEU A 35 -3.24 7.67 18.19
C LEU A 35 -2.69 7.47 16.77
N PRO A 36 -2.18 8.52 16.11
CA PRO A 36 -1.55 8.39 14.80
C PRO A 36 -0.15 7.79 14.96
N VAL A 37 0.05 6.59 14.43
CA VAL A 37 1.31 5.84 14.57
C VAL A 37 1.83 5.46 13.18
N PRO A 38 2.99 5.99 12.74
CA PRO A 38 3.65 5.51 11.53
C PRO A 38 4.00 4.02 11.67
N GLY A 39 3.85 3.26 10.58
CA GLY A 39 4.13 1.82 10.57
C GLY A 39 3.02 0.92 11.11
N ALA A 40 1.91 1.50 11.56
CA ALA A 40 0.80 0.74 12.14
C ALA A 40 -0.22 0.23 11.13
N LEU A 41 -0.07 0.54 9.83
CA LEU A 41 -1.01 0.09 8.80
C LEU A 41 -0.63 -1.31 8.28
N ASP A 42 -1.67 -2.10 8.01
CA ASP A 42 -1.61 -3.36 7.28
C ASP A 42 -2.67 -3.30 6.17
N LEU A 43 -2.23 -3.16 4.93
CA LEU A 43 -3.07 -2.84 3.79
C LEU A 43 -2.86 -3.83 2.65
N CYS A 44 -3.97 -4.35 2.10
CA CYS A 44 -3.98 -5.20 0.92
C CYS A 44 -4.50 -4.44 -0.31
N PHE A 45 -3.70 -4.41 -1.38
CA PHE A 45 -4.04 -3.79 -2.65
C PHE A 45 -4.16 -4.82 -3.77
N MET A 46 -5.23 -4.73 -4.55
CA MET A 46 -5.35 -5.49 -5.80
C MET A 46 -4.54 -4.80 -6.89
N ALA A 47 -3.54 -5.50 -7.43
CA ALA A 47 -2.75 -5.04 -8.55
C ALA A 47 -3.58 -5.03 -9.84
N SER A 48 -3.40 -3.99 -10.66
CA SER A 48 -4.00 -3.90 -12.00
C SER A 48 -3.15 -4.58 -13.09
N VAL A 49 -2.04 -5.20 -12.69
CA VAL A 49 -1.11 -5.94 -13.54
C VAL A 49 -0.85 -7.30 -12.91
N PRO A 50 -0.39 -8.32 -13.69
CA PRO A 50 -0.04 -9.62 -13.13
C PRO A 50 0.98 -9.52 -11.99
N LEU A 51 0.83 -10.36 -10.97
CA LEU A 51 1.70 -10.35 -9.79
C LEU A 51 3.17 -10.58 -10.15
N GLU A 52 3.47 -11.35 -11.19
CA GLU A 52 4.84 -11.51 -11.71
C GLU A 52 5.46 -10.18 -12.13
N LYS A 53 4.69 -9.27 -12.74
CA LYS A 53 5.19 -7.93 -13.11
C LYS A 53 5.45 -7.06 -11.88
N VAL A 54 4.63 -7.22 -10.84
CA VAL A 54 4.87 -6.56 -9.54
C VAL A 54 6.19 -7.04 -8.95
N ILE A 55 6.39 -8.36 -8.87
CA ILE A 55 7.60 -8.98 -8.31
C ILE A 55 8.84 -8.52 -9.07
N ALA A 56 8.82 -8.60 -10.41
CA ALA A 56 9.93 -8.15 -11.25
C ALA A 56 10.26 -6.68 -10.99
N ARG A 57 9.24 -5.81 -10.88
CA ARG A 57 9.45 -4.39 -10.60
C ARG A 57 10.04 -4.13 -9.23
N LEU A 58 9.61 -4.86 -8.20
CA LEU A 58 10.18 -4.77 -6.86
C LEU A 58 11.66 -5.18 -6.86
N GLN A 59 12.00 -6.25 -7.57
CA GLN A 59 13.38 -6.71 -7.73
C GLN A 59 14.26 -5.70 -8.48
N GLU A 60 13.77 -5.13 -9.58
CA GLU A 60 14.47 -4.05 -10.32
C GLU A 60 14.80 -2.85 -9.43
N MET A 61 13.92 -2.53 -8.49
CA MET A 61 14.08 -1.43 -7.53
C MET A 61 14.88 -1.84 -6.29
N ASN A 62 15.37 -3.09 -6.22
CA ASN A 62 16.00 -3.67 -5.04
C ASN A 62 15.14 -3.53 -3.76
N TRP A 63 13.81 -3.61 -3.91
CA TRP A 63 12.88 -3.52 -2.79
C TRP A 63 12.61 -4.92 -2.22
N PRO A 64 12.84 -5.15 -0.91
CA PRO A 64 12.76 -6.49 -0.34
C PRO A 64 11.32 -7.00 -0.27
N ILE A 65 11.12 -8.22 -0.74
CA ILE A 65 9.90 -9.00 -0.50
C ILE A 65 10.07 -9.76 0.81
N ILE A 66 9.16 -9.53 1.75
CA ILE A 66 9.12 -10.20 3.06
C ILE A 66 8.67 -11.65 2.89
N GLU A 67 7.60 -11.85 2.11
CA GLU A 67 6.98 -13.14 1.87
C GLU A 67 6.26 -13.10 0.51
N GLY A 68 6.26 -14.23 -0.20
CA GLY A 68 5.45 -14.41 -1.41
C GLY A 68 6.26 -14.81 -2.65
N PRO A 69 5.58 -15.21 -3.74
CA PRO A 69 4.12 -15.26 -3.87
C PRO A 69 3.48 -16.41 -3.07
N VAL A 70 2.42 -16.12 -2.34
CA VAL A 70 1.69 -17.08 -1.50
C VAL A 70 0.18 -16.94 -1.66
N LEU A 71 -0.57 -18.01 -1.41
CA LEU A 71 -2.04 -17.98 -1.43
C LEU A 71 -2.59 -17.33 -0.16
N ARG A 72 -3.62 -16.51 -0.31
CA ARG A 72 -4.36 -15.83 0.75
C ARG A 72 -5.86 -15.77 0.46
N THR A 73 -6.62 -15.42 1.48
CA THR A 73 -8.06 -15.18 1.38
C THR A 73 -8.30 -13.70 1.19
N GLY A 74 -8.70 -13.29 -0.01
CA GLY A 74 -9.16 -11.93 -0.26
C GLY A 74 -10.62 -11.75 0.16
N ALA A 75 -11.09 -10.49 0.16
CA ALA A 75 -12.44 -10.15 0.60
C ALA A 75 -13.55 -10.89 -0.18
N THR A 76 -13.35 -11.16 -1.48
CA THR A 76 -14.36 -11.80 -2.35
C THR A 76 -13.97 -13.18 -2.88
N ARG A 77 -12.68 -13.50 -2.91
CA ARG A 77 -12.13 -14.75 -3.48
C ARG A 77 -10.69 -14.99 -3.04
N LYS A 78 -10.15 -16.17 -3.33
CA LYS A 78 -8.72 -16.46 -3.13
C LYS A 78 -7.86 -15.51 -3.97
N ILE A 79 -6.77 -15.07 -3.38
CA ILE A 79 -5.79 -14.19 -4.01
C ILE A 79 -4.39 -14.78 -3.86
N ARG A 80 -3.48 -14.38 -4.74
CA ARG A 80 -2.04 -14.64 -4.63
C ARG A 80 -1.37 -13.31 -4.29
N SER A 81 -0.49 -13.31 -3.30
CA SER A 81 0.01 -12.09 -2.68
C SER A 81 1.52 -12.11 -2.47
N VAL A 82 2.12 -10.92 -2.51
CA VAL A 82 3.46 -10.66 -1.98
C VAL A 82 3.41 -9.54 -0.94
N TYR A 83 4.31 -9.60 0.03
CA TYR A 83 4.37 -8.67 1.15
C TYR A 83 5.65 -7.86 1.12
N VAL A 84 5.55 -6.55 1.33
CA VAL A 84 6.68 -5.62 1.46
C VAL A 84 6.46 -4.67 2.63
N ARG A 85 7.51 -3.98 3.08
CA ARG A 85 7.39 -2.81 3.96
C ARG A 85 7.40 -1.54 3.12
N ASP A 86 6.66 -0.52 3.54
CA ASP A 86 6.87 0.85 3.07
C ASP A 86 7.96 1.54 3.95
N PRO A 87 8.32 2.82 3.69
CA PRO A 87 9.35 3.52 4.45
C PRO A 87 9.08 3.67 5.96
N ASP A 88 7.81 3.69 6.38
CA ASP A 88 7.43 3.77 7.79
C ASP A 88 7.21 2.37 8.41
N LEU A 89 7.50 1.30 7.66
CA LEU A 89 7.31 -0.10 8.03
C LEU A 89 5.86 -0.58 8.10
N ASN A 90 4.92 0.12 7.43
CA ASN A 90 3.58 -0.43 7.23
C ASN A 90 3.69 -1.75 6.44
N LEU A 91 2.83 -2.72 6.74
CA LEU A 91 2.75 -3.96 5.97
C LEU A 91 1.90 -3.71 4.73
N ILE A 92 2.51 -3.87 3.55
CA ILE A 92 1.82 -3.70 2.28
C ILE A 92 1.75 -5.05 1.59
N GLU A 93 0.54 -5.57 1.46
CA GLU A 93 0.22 -6.73 0.65
C GLU A 93 -0.19 -6.27 -0.75
N ILE A 94 0.46 -6.82 -1.78
CA ILE A 94 0.10 -6.59 -3.18
C ILE A 94 -0.35 -7.92 -3.77
N SER A 95 -1.56 -7.93 -4.30
CA SER A 95 -2.26 -9.17 -4.60
C SER A 95 -2.95 -9.16 -5.95
N GLU A 96 -3.20 -10.35 -6.48
CA GLU A 96 -4.08 -10.53 -7.63
C GLU A 96 -5.06 -11.69 -7.36
N PRO A 97 -6.22 -11.74 -8.05
CA PRO A 97 -7.15 -12.84 -7.89
C PRO A 97 -6.57 -14.15 -8.46
N VAL A 98 -6.82 -15.26 -7.78
CA VAL A 98 -6.56 -16.59 -8.35
C VAL A 98 -7.64 -16.86 -9.39
N ASN A 99 -7.21 -17.25 -10.60
CA ASN A 99 -8.11 -17.69 -11.67
C ASN A 99 -8.83 -19.00 -11.32
#